data_AF-A0A8H3I1S8-F1
#
_entry.id   AF-A0A8H3I1S8-F1
#
_cell.length_a   1.000
_cell.length_b   1.000
_cell.length_c   1.000
_cell.angle_alpha   90.00
_cell.angle_beta   90.00
_cell.angle_gamma   90.00
#
_symmetry.space_group_name_H-M   'P 1'
#
loop_
_entity.id
_entity.type
_entity.pdbx_description
1 polymer ?
#
loop_
_entity_poly.entity_id
_entity_poly.type
_entity_poly.pdbx_seq_one_letter_code
_entity_poly.pdbx_strand_id
1 'polypeptide(L)'
;MLGLPNGTKYQKNKKKQATPKQAIKEATKKARREKLDPANNKSILDIQREAAGTQSLVPSNIKQKGKQKAIAISEDDDSDDPDVEMADLSDSPDGSVPAAPQPMTSYESISTVRAKLHARIDSLKQDRGALTGEPGSRDELLEEQRRKRGLLREKRRQATRERKRNEEAGKQKKPAIQERAKGHQAKTQLIVPDPVPGGSSSGTTNVTFSAIASSGGPSKAKKYATATDPRAALNQLASRNEKLSALPAEKREAIEERSRWEKAEIRAEGGKVHDDAARLKKAAKRKEKEKVKSKVEWNKRKEVVAASMAAKQKKRTDNIAQRNERRNDARKGIKPKAGKARPGFEGKRTFSSKKSSAQRNK
;
A
#
# COMPACT_ATOMS: atom_id res chain seq x y z
N MET A 1 58.75 -16.14 15.95
CA MET A 1 58.06 -16.50 17.22
C MET A 1 57.25 -15.29 17.64
N LEU A 2 55.96 -15.29 17.94
CA LEU A 2 54.90 -16.30 18.13
C LEU A 2 53.64 -15.69 17.45
N GLY A 3 52.71 -16.43 16.84
CA GLY A 3 51.80 -17.37 17.50
C GLY A 3 50.38 -16.79 17.48
N LEU A 4 49.54 -17.30 16.58
CA LEU A 4 48.08 -17.09 16.39
C LEU A 4 47.26 -17.30 17.71
N PRO A 5 45.96 -16.86 17.84
CA PRO A 5 44.93 -17.13 16.83
C PRO A 5 43.78 -16.14 16.61
N ASN A 6 43.20 -16.33 15.41
CA ASN A 6 41.88 -15.91 14.98
C ASN A 6 40.76 -16.39 15.94
N GLY A 7 39.89 -15.46 16.34
CA GLY A 7 38.56 -15.76 16.88
C GLY A 7 37.46 -15.28 15.92
N THR A 8 36.84 -16.22 15.23
CA THR A 8 35.79 -16.04 14.22
C THR A 8 34.48 -15.49 14.81
N LYS A 9 34.17 -14.20 14.64
CA LYS A 9 32.93 -13.62 15.23
C LYS A 9 31.66 -13.72 14.38
N TYR A 10 31.69 -14.22 13.14
CA TYR A 10 30.44 -14.35 12.37
C TYR A 10 30.38 -15.65 11.59
N GLN A 11 29.58 -16.59 12.08
CA GLN A 11 29.09 -17.74 11.32
C GLN A 11 28.42 -17.22 10.04
N LYS A 12 29.08 -17.45 8.89
CA LYS A 12 28.51 -17.14 7.58
C LYS A 12 27.37 -18.12 7.30
N ASN A 13 26.14 -17.67 7.46
CA ASN A 13 24.93 -18.39 7.04
C ASN A 13 24.97 -18.70 5.54
N LYS A 14 25.48 -19.88 5.16
CA LYS A 14 25.53 -20.40 3.78
C LYS A 14 24.16 -20.87 3.25
N LYS A 15 23.03 -20.47 3.85
CA LYS A 15 21.67 -20.87 3.41
C LYS A 15 21.14 -20.08 2.21
N LYS A 16 21.94 -19.20 1.62
CA LYS A 16 21.59 -18.52 0.37
C LYS A 16 22.66 -18.80 -0.67
N GLN A 17 22.90 -20.07 -0.98
CA GLN A 17 23.38 -20.40 -2.32
C GLN A 17 22.27 -19.96 -3.27
N ALA A 18 22.47 -18.78 -3.85
CA ALA A 18 21.57 -18.19 -4.81
C ALA A 18 21.54 -19.10 -6.05
N THR A 19 20.59 -20.03 -6.08
CA THR A 19 20.16 -20.60 -7.36
C THR A 19 19.75 -19.41 -8.22
N PRO A 20 20.32 -19.26 -9.43
CA PRO A 20 20.07 -18.09 -10.24
C PRO A 20 18.55 -17.97 -10.42
N LYS A 21 17.98 -16.79 -10.15
CA LYS A 21 16.53 -16.57 -10.16
C LYS A 21 15.84 -17.04 -11.45
N GLN A 22 16.60 -17.20 -12.54
CA GLN A 22 16.19 -17.82 -13.79
C GLN A 22 15.95 -19.34 -13.66
N ALA A 23 16.83 -20.10 -13.01
CA ALA A 23 16.62 -21.52 -12.75
C ALA A 23 15.37 -21.78 -11.90
N ILE A 24 15.08 -20.90 -10.92
CA ILE A 24 13.82 -20.98 -10.15
C ILE A 24 12.62 -20.70 -11.07
N LYS A 25 12.70 -19.69 -11.94
CA LYS A 25 11.62 -19.36 -12.87
C LYS A 25 11.39 -20.45 -13.92
N GLU A 26 12.45 -21.02 -14.49
CA GLU A 26 12.39 -22.10 -15.47
C GLU A 26 11.91 -23.40 -14.82
N ALA A 27 12.39 -23.73 -13.61
CA ALA A 27 11.86 -24.85 -12.84
C ALA A 27 10.37 -24.65 -12.51
N THR A 28 9.94 -23.44 -12.15
CA THR A 28 8.52 -23.18 -11.88
C THR A 28 7.65 -23.21 -13.14
N LYS A 29 8.18 -22.80 -14.31
CA LYS A 29 7.46 -22.93 -15.59
C LYS A 29 7.41 -24.38 -16.06
N LYS A 30 8.51 -25.13 -15.93
CA LYS A 30 8.57 -26.56 -16.23
C LYS A 30 7.63 -27.36 -15.33
N ALA A 31 7.63 -27.10 -14.02
CA ALA A 31 6.71 -27.73 -13.07
C ALA A 31 5.23 -27.37 -13.34
N ARG A 32 4.94 -26.15 -13.82
CA ARG A 32 3.58 -25.80 -14.24
C ARG A 32 3.16 -26.50 -15.52
N ARG A 33 4.09 -26.70 -16.47
CA ARG A 33 3.85 -27.43 -17.71
C ARG A 33 3.67 -28.93 -17.45
N GLU A 34 4.55 -29.55 -16.67
CA GLU A 34 4.43 -30.96 -16.27
C GLU A 34 3.19 -31.26 -15.41
N LYS A 35 2.64 -30.24 -14.72
CA LYS A 35 1.38 -30.33 -13.99
C LYS A 35 0.15 -30.18 -14.89
N LEU A 36 0.29 -29.56 -16.05
CA LEU A 36 -0.78 -29.37 -17.04
C LEU A 36 -0.70 -30.34 -18.22
N ASP A 37 0.36 -31.16 -18.30
CA ASP A 37 0.50 -32.20 -19.33
C ASP A 37 -0.36 -33.42 -18.94
N PRO A 38 -1.42 -33.73 -19.70
CA PRO A 38 -2.33 -34.84 -19.39
C PRO A 38 -1.67 -36.23 -19.52
N ALA A 39 -0.50 -36.30 -20.17
CA ALA A 39 0.31 -37.50 -20.29
C ALA A 39 1.06 -37.89 -19.00
N ASN A 40 1.10 -37.02 -17.97
CA ASN A 40 1.74 -37.28 -16.69
C ASN A 40 0.76 -37.75 -15.60
N ASN A 41 -0.52 -37.94 -15.96
CA ASN A 41 -1.52 -38.49 -15.06
C ASN A 41 -1.34 -40.01 -14.96
N LYS A 42 -0.52 -40.46 -14.01
CA LYS A 42 -0.37 -41.89 -13.70
C LYS A 42 -1.69 -42.46 -13.15
N SER A 43 -2.04 -43.68 -13.58
CA SER A 43 -3.23 -44.35 -13.04
C SER A 43 -3.02 -44.75 -11.58
N ILE A 44 -4.10 -44.97 -10.83
CA ILE A 44 -4.03 -45.38 -9.42
C ILE A 44 -3.22 -46.68 -9.25
N LEU A 45 -3.28 -47.57 -10.23
CA LEU A 45 -2.51 -48.82 -10.24
C LEU A 45 -1.01 -48.60 -10.42
N ASP A 46 -0.61 -47.61 -11.23
CA ASP A 46 0.80 -47.26 -11.40
C ASP A 46 1.38 -46.62 -10.14
N ILE A 47 0.58 -45.81 -9.44
CA ILE A 47 0.96 -45.19 -8.15
C ILE A 47 1.18 -46.25 -7.06
N GLN A 48 0.32 -47.28 -7.01
CA GLN A 48 0.47 -48.38 -6.06
C GLN A 48 1.68 -49.26 -6.37
N ARG A 49 1.99 -49.52 -7.65
CA ARG A 49 3.18 -50.28 -8.07
C ARG A 49 4.48 -49.53 -7.78
N GLU A 50 4.52 -48.22 -7.97
CA GLU A 50 5.69 -47.38 -7.66
C GLU A 50 5.97 -47.29 -6.15
N ALA A 51 4.91 -47.22 -5.34
CA ALA A 51 5.01 -47.25 -3.88
C ALA A 51 5.50 -48.62 -3.35
N ALA A 52 5.08 -49.72 -3.98
CA ALA A 52 5.56 -51.06 -3.64
C ALA A 52 7.03 -51.28 -4.05
N GLY A 53 7.46 -50.73 -5.19
CA GLY A 53 8.84 -50.85 -5.69
C GLY A 53 9.87 -50.02 -4.94
N THR A 54 9.46 -48.99 -4.20
CA THR A 54 10.37 -48.09 -3.45
C THR A 54 10.58 -48.50 -2.00
N GLN A 55 9.76 -49.39 -1.44
CA GLN A 55 9.94 -49.93 -0.09
C GLN A 55 11.01 -51.03 0.02
N SER A 56 11.52 -51.57 -1.10
CA SER A 56 12.51 -52.65 -1.09
C SER A 56 13.97 -52.18 -1.05
N LEU A 57 14.25 -50.86 -1.13
CA LEU A 57 15.61 -50.34 -1.28
C LEU A 57 15.86 -49.16 -0.32
N VAL A 58 16.47 -49.47 0.84
CA VAL A 58 17.46 -48.68 1.63
C VAL A 58 17.18 -48.70 3.16
N PRO A 59 18.17 -49.09 4.00
CA PRO A 59 18.03 -49.36 5.43
C PRO A 59 18.30 -48.15 6.35
N SER A 60 17.98 -48.37 7.62
CA SER A 60 18.06 -47.49 8.79
C SER A 60 19.49 -47.13 9.23
N ASN A 61 19.78 -45.84 9.45
CA ASN A 61 20.42 -45.28 10.66
C ASN A 61 20.79 -43.79 10.55
N ILE A 62 20.99 -43.16 11.72
CA ILE A 62 21.67 -41.87 12.02
C ILE A 62 20.73 -40.73 12.49
N LYS A 63 20.47 -40.80 13.81
CA LYS A 63 20.72 -39.83 14.90
C LYS A 63 20.42 -38.32 14.75
N GLN A 64 19.82 -37.85 15.84
CA GLN A 64 19.39 -36.51 16.24
C GLN A 64 20.54 -35.50 16.49
N LYS A 65 20.27 -34.21 16.23
CA LYS A 65 20.69 -33.02 17.02
C LYS A 65 19.94 -31.81 16.41
N GLY A 66 19.11 -31.04 17.08
CA GLY A 66 19.22 -30.42 18.40
C GLY A 66 18.99 -28.91 18.16
N LYS A 67 17.80 -28.42 18.53
CA LYS A 67 17.31 -27.07 18.30
C LYS A 67 17.40 -26.31 19.61
N GLN A 68 18.08 -25.16 19.65
CA GLN A 68 17.98 -24.23 20.77
C GLN A 68 17.41 -22.89 20.31
N LYS A 69 16.47 -22.42 21.13
CA LYS A 69 15.58 -21.28 21.02
C LYS A 69 16.15 -20.22 21.97
N ALA A 70 16.32 -18.99 21.49
CA ALA A 70 16.60 -17.83 22.32
C ALA A 70 15.30 -17.30 22.92
N ILE A 71 15.30 -17.02 24.22
CA ILE A 71 14.40 -16.07 24.88
C ILE A 71 15.30 -15.14 25.71
N ALA A 72 14.99 -13.85 25.60
CA ALA A 72 15.57 -12.75 26.33
C ALA A 72 15.16 -12.75 27.80
N ILE A 73 15.93 -12.10 28.67
CA ILE A 73 15.51 -10.93 29.48
C ILE A 73 16.52 -10.68 30.63
N SER A 74 16.88 -9.39 30.76
CA SER A 74 17.31 -8.59 31.93
C SER A 74 18.40 -9.05 32.91
N GLU A 75 18.99 -8.02 33.49
CA GLU A 75 20.14 -7.94 34.39
C GLU A 75 19.81 -8.30 35.85
N ASP A 76 20.91 -8.63 36.55
CA ASP A 76 21.24 -8.56 37.97
C ASP A 76 20.92 -9.69 38.98
N ASP A 77 22.05 -10.12 39.58
CA ASP A 77 22.34 -10.52 40.96
C ASP A 77 22.28 -11.98 41.47
N ASP A 78 23.42 -12.32 42.09
CA ASP A 78 23.74 -13.25 43.19
C ASP A 78 23.83 -14.80 43.01
N SER A 79 25.10 -15.26 43.05
CA SER A 79 25.76 -16.31 43.86
C SER A 79 25.22 -17.75 44.07
N ASP A 80 26.24 -18.63 44.07
CA ASP A 80 26.42 -19.94 44.72
C ASP A 80 25.99 -21.27 44.04
N ASP A 81 27.03 -22.01 43.63
CA ASP A 81 27.19 -23.49 43.51
C ASP A 81 26.99 -24.16 44.91
N PRO A 82 26.82 -25.50 45.12
CA PRO A 82 27.55 -26.58 44.42
C PRO A 82 26.83 -27.95 44.20
N ASP A 83 27.39 -28.72 43.25
CA ASP A 83 27.84 -30.13 43.36
C ASP A 83 26.90 -31.25 43.88
N VAL A 84 26.64 -32.29 43.05
CA VAL A 84 26.95 -33.71 43.41
C VAL A 84 26.91 -34.68 42.21
N GLU A 85 27.90 -35.57 42.24
CA GLU A 85 28.26 -36.66 41.32
C GLU A 85 27.37 -37.93 41.32
N MET A 86 27.48 -38.66 40.21
CA MET A 86 27.62 -40.13 40.02
C MET A 86 26.76 -41.13 40.80
N ALA A 87 26.07 -42.00 40.06
CA ALA A 87 26.09 -43.44 40.32
C ALA A 87 25.74 -44.25 39.05
N ASP A 88 26.73 -44.96 38.53
CA ASP A 88 26.65 -46.09 37.63
C ASP A 88 26.40 -47.35 38.46
N LEU A 89 25.32 -48.10 38.20
CA LEU A 89 25.16 -49.47 38.68
C LEU A 89 24.56 -50.33 37.57
N SER A 90 25.44 -51.10 36.94
CA SER A 90 25.14 -52.35 36.27
C SER A 90 24.63 -53.40 37.27
N ASP A 91 23.48 -54.00 36.99
CA ASP A 91 23.16 -55.33 37.51
C ASP A 91 22.31 -56.08 36.47
N SER A 92 22.81 -57.24 36.06
CA SER A 92 22.07 -58.25 35.31
C SER A 92 21.76 -59.39 36.27
N PRO A 93 20.55 -59.96 36.19
CA PRO A 93 20.53 -61.41 36.14
C PRO A 93 19.62 -61.99 35.05
N ASP A 94 20.17 -63.05 34.48
CA ASP A 94 19.56 -64.11 33.68
C ASP A 94 18.52 -64.92 34.49
N GLY A 95 17.53 -65.55 33.84
CA GLY A 95 16.69 -66.59 34.48
C GLY A 95 15.17 -66.61 34.16
N SER A 96 14.82 -67.28 33.05
CA SER A 96 13.62 -68.10 32.75
C SER A 96 12.32 -68.03 33.60
N VAL A 97 11.18 -67.72 32.96
CA VAL A 97 9.95 -68.58 32.88
C VAL A 97 8.93 -68.01 31.86
N PRO A 98 8.27 -68.85 31.03
CA PRO A 98 7.26 -68.39 30.07
C PRO A 98 5.88 -68.26 30.75
N ALA A 99 5.42 -67.03 30.97
CA ALA A 99 4.08 -66.75 31.47
C ALA A 99 3.05 -66.73 30.32
N ALA A 100 1.92 -67.41 30.53
CA ALA A 100 0.79 -67.55 29.62
C ALA A 100 0.22 -66.20 29.09
N PRO A 101 -0.39 -66.19 27.89
CA PRO A 101 -0.83 -64.95 27.24
C PRO A 101 -1.99 -64.29 28.01
N GLN A 102 -1.74 -63.08 28.51
CA GLN A 102 -2.79 -62.18 29.00
C GLN A 102 -3.67 -61.74 27.82
N PRO A 103 -5.01 -61.69 27.96
CA PRO A 103 -5.89 -61.23 26.90
C PRO A 103 -5.61 -59.75 26.57
N MET A 104 -5.50 -59.43 25.28
CA MET A 104 -5.22 -58.07 24.80
C MET A 104 -6.17 -57.05 25.42
N THR A 105 -5.63 -55.91 25.86
CA THR A 105 -6.38 -54.76 26.34
C THR A 105 -7.48 -54.41 25.34
N SER A 106 -8.73 -54.30 25.81
CA SER A 106 -9.85 -53.97 24.95
C SER A 106 -9.56 -52.69 24.16
N TYR A 107 -9.82 -52.73 22.87
CA TYR A 107 -9.58 -51.61 21.97
C TYR A 107 -10.46 -50.44 22.40
N GLU A 108 -9.84 -49.29 22.63
CA GLU A 108 -10.56 -48.03 22.77
C GLU A 108 -11.47 -47.85 21.54
N SER A 109 -12.75 -47.55 21.76
CA SER A 109 -13.72 -47.43 20.68
C SER A 109 -13.23 -46.39 19.66
N ILE A 110 -13.43 -46.63 18.37
CA ILE A 110 -12.87 -45.81 17.28
C ILE A 110 -13.18 -44.31 17.46
N SER A 111 -14.32 -43.98 18.08
CA SER A 111 -14.71 -42.62 18.43
C SER A 111 -13.75 -41.98 19.44
N THR A 112 -13.33 -42.71 20.48
CA THR A 112 -12.38 -42.22 21.49
C THR A 112 -10.97 -42.04 20.90
N VAL A 113 -10.55 -42.94 20.00
CA VAL A 113 -9.28 -42.80 19.27
C VAL A 113 -9.30 -41.59 18.34
N ARG A 114 -10.41 -41.38 17.60
CA ARG A 114 -10.59 -40.19 16.77
C ARG A 114 -10.62 -38.91 17.61
N ALA A 115 -11.31 -38.91 18.74
CA ALA A 115 -11.35 -37.77 19.66
C ALA A 115 -9.96 -37.44 20.21
N LYS A 116 -9.18 -38.44 20.64
CA LYS A 116 -7.78 -38.27 21.06
C LYS A 116 -6.91 -37.75 19.92
N LEU A 117 -7.10 -38.23 18.68
CA LEU A 117 -6.39 -37.73 17.51
C LEU A 117 -6.70 -36.26 17.23
N HIS A 118 -7.98 -35.88 17.24
CA HIS A 118 -8.41 -34.49 17.02
C HIS A 118 -7.88 -33.56 18.11
N ALA A 119 -7.97 -33.96 19.38
CA ALA A 119 -7.40 -33.21 20.51
C ALA A 119 -5.87 -33.06 20.37
N ARG A 120 -5.16 -34.11 19.95
CA ARG A 120 -3.71 -34.06 19.69
C ARG A 120 -3.37 -33.15 18.51
N ILE A 121 -4.15 -33.18 17.44
CA ILE A 121 -3.99 -32.29 16.28
C ILE A 121 -4.19 -30.83 16.69
N ASP A 122 -5.19 -30.55 17.52
CA ASP A 122 -5.50 -29.18 17.95
C ASP A 122 -4.46 -28.64 18.94
N SER A 123 -3.95 -29.46 19.86
CA SER A 123 -2.79 -29.09 20.71
C SER A 123 -1.56 -28.75 19.85
N LEU A 124 -1.25 -29.55 18.83
CA LEU A 124 -0.14 -29.29 17.90
C LEU A 124 -0.38 -28.06 17.00
N LYS A 125 -1.62 -27.64 16.77
CA LYS A 125 -1.94 -26.39 16.07
C LYS A 125 -1.73 -25.20 17.00
N GLN A 126 -2.16 -25.31 18.26
CA GLN A 126 -1.94 -24.29 19.28
C GLN A 126 -0.44 -24.08 19.55
N ASP A 127 0.34 -25.15 19.68
CA ASP A 127 1.80 -25.12 19.86
C ASP A 127 2.54 -24.50 18.67
N ARG A 128 1.95 -24.58 17.46
CA ARG A 128 2.46 -23.92 16.24
C ARG A 128 2.03 -22.46 16.12
N GLY A 129 1.31 -21.92 17.11
CA GLY A 129 0.88 -20.53 17.15
C GLY A 129 -0.32 -20.25 16.26
N ALA A 130 -1.24 -21.22 16.11
CA ALA A 130 -2.59 -20.94 15.61
C ALA A 130 -3.37 -20.16 16.69
N LEU A 131 -3.00 -18.90 16.87
CA LEU A 131 -3.78 -17.93 17.61
C LEU A 131 -5.16 -17.87 16.94
N THR A 132 -6.18 -18.21 17.72
CA THR A 132 -7.60 -18.16 17.36
C THR A 132 -7.93 -16.84 16.66
N GLY A 133 -7.95 -16.84 15.32
CA GLY A 133 -8.20 -15.64 14.52
C GLY A 133 -7.42 -15.50 13.21
N GLU A 134 -6.41 -16.32 12.93
CA GLU A 134 -5.74 -16.35 11.62
C GLU A 134 -6.31 -17.47 10.72
N PRO A 135 -6.69 -17.18 9.46
CA PRO A 135 -7.22 -18.18 8.52
C PRO A 135 -6.13 -19.22 8.19
N GLY A 136 -6.21 -20.38 8.83
CA GLY A 136 -5.17 -21.41 8.77
C GLY A 136 -5.08 -22.18 7.45
N SER A 137 -6.03 -22.01 6.54
CA SER A 137 -6.04 -22.65 5.22
C SER A 137 -5.83 -21.65 4.09
N ARG A 138 -5.08 -22.06 3.06
CA ARG A 138 -4.81 -21.26 1.85
C ARG A 138 -6.11 -20.78 1.18
N ASP A 139 -7.15 -21.59 1.22
CA ASP A 139 -8.46 -21.25 0.64
C ASP A 139 -9.18 -20.21 1.49
N GLU A 140 -9.02 -20.24 2.81
CA GLU A 140 -9.59 -19.26 3.71
C GLU A 140 -8.90 -17.89 3.60
N LEU A 141 -7.59 -17.87 3.35
CA LEU A 141 -6.86 -16.63 2.96
C LEU A 141 -7.34 -16.05 1.63
N LEU A 142 -7.67 -16.91 0.66
CA LEU A 142 -8.20 -16.48 -0.64
C LEU A 142 -9.64 -15.97 -0.51
N GLU A 143 -10.44 -16.59 0.33
CA GLU A 143 -11.79 -16.15 0.67
C GLU A 143 -11.78 -14.83 1.45
N GLU A 144 -10.86 -14.64 2.39
CA GLU A 144 -10.65 -13.37 3.05
C GLU A 144 -10.25 -12.26 2.06
N GLN A 145 -9.37 -12.57 1.12
CA GLN A 145 -8.96 -11.61 0.10
C GLN A 145 -10.14 -11.26 -0.83
N ARG A 146 -10.96 -12.25 -1.19
CA ARG A 146 -12.21 -12.04 -1.95
C ARG A 146 -13.21 -11.21 -1.14
N ARG A 147 -13.37 -11.47 0.16
CA ARG A 147 -14.23 -10.71 1.08
C ARG A 147 -13.75 -9.28 1.24
N LYS A 148 -12.46 -9.05 1.48
CA LYS A 148 -11.83 -7.71 1.53
C LYS A 148 -12.03 -6.95 0.23
N ARG A 149 -11.87 -7.61 -0.94
CA ARG A 149 -12.15 -7.02 -2.26
C ARG A 149 -13.64 -6.73 -2.48
N GLY A 150 -14.52 -7.60 -1.98
CA GLY A 150 -15.98 -7.41 -1.98
C GLY A 150 -16.39 -6.19 -1.16
N LEU A 151 -15.91 -6.08 0.08
CA LEU A 151 -16.14 -4.94 0.97
C LEU A 151 -15.60 -3.64 0.38
N LEU A 152 -14.47 -3.67 -0.34
CA LEU A 152 -13.92 -2.48 -1.01
C LEU A 152 -14.82 -2.01 -2.16
N ARG A 153 -15.36 -2.95 -2.95
CA ARG A 153 -16.33 -2.66 -4.01
C ARG A 153 -17.64 -2.14 -3.44
N GLU A 154 -18.08 -2.71 -2.33
CA GLU A 154 -19.30 -2.30 -1.63
C GLU A 154 -19.14 -0.90 -1.03
N LYS A 155 -18.04 -0.60 -0.32
CA LYS A 155 -17.71 0.74 0.18
C LYS A 155 -17.64 1.76 -0.96
N ARG A 156 -17.07 1.40 -2.12
CA ARG A 156 -17.09 2.27 -3.30
C ARG A 156 -18.51 2.52 -3.80
N ARG A 157 -19.36 1.49 -3.85
CA ARG A 157 -20.77 1.61 -4.26
C ARG A 157 -21.57 2.44 -3.26
N GLN A 158 -21.39 2.22 -1.96
CA GLN A 158 -22.01 2.99 -0.88
C GLN A 158 -21.57 4.46 -0.94
N ALA A 159 -20.27 4.75 -1.08
CA ALA A 159 -19.77 6.12 -1.24
C ALA A 159 -20.34 6.83 -2.48
N THR A 160 -20.52 6.11 -3.60
CA THR A 160 -21.20 6.69 -4.78
C THR A 160 -22.70 6.91 -4.56
N ARG A 161 -23.38 6.01 -3.84
CA ARG A 161 -24.80 6.16 -3.48
C ARG A 161 -25.00 7.32 -2.50
N GLU A 162 -24.13 7.44 -1.50
CA GLU A 162 -24.15 8.53 -0.53
C GLU A 162 -23.82 9.88 -1.17
N ARG A 163 -22.86 9.92 -2.09
CA ARG A 163 -22.58 11.12 -2.90
C ARG A 163 -23.80 11.53 -3.74
N LYS A 164 -24.47 10.58 -4.40
CA LYS A 164 -25.71 10.85 -5.15
C LYS A 164 -26.83 11.31 -4.24
N ARG A 165 -27.04 10.65 -3.10
CA ARG A 165 -28.07 11.03 -2.10
C ARG A 165 -27.82 12.43 -1.53
N ASN A 166 -26.57 12.80 -1.28
CA ASN A 166 -26.21 14.13 -0.79
C ASN A 166 -26.36 15.21 -1.88
N GLU A 167 -26.10 14.86 -3.15
CA GLU A 167 -26.37 15.73 -4.30
C GLU A 167 -27.87 15.91 -4.54
N GLU A 168 -28.68 14.86 -4.42
CA GLU A 168 -30.14 14.90 -4.55
C GLU A 168 -30.80 15.63 -3.36
N ALA A 169 -30.34 15.39 -2.12
CA ALA A 169 -30.78 16.14 -0.95
C ALA A 169 -30.36 17.62 -1.02
N GLY A 170 -29.24 17.93 -1.68
CA GLY A 170 -28.81 19.28 -2.01
C GLY A 170 -29.62 19.95 -3.14
N LYS A 171 -30.26 19.15 -4.02
CA LYS A 171 -31.18 19.61 -5.07
C LYS A 171 -32.61 19.81 -4.53
N GLN A 172 -33.06 18.99 -3.60
CA GLN A 172 -34.38 19.10 -2.94
C GLN A 172 -34.50 20.32 -2.00
N LYS A 173 -33.38 20.91 -1.55
CA LYS A 173 -33.35 22.18 -0.77
C LYS A 173 -33.19 23.44 -1.61
N LYS A 174 -33.33 23.35 -2.94
CA LYS A 174 -33.38 24.51 -3.84
C LYS A 174 -34.71 24.44 -4.60
N PRO A 175 -35.56 25.47 -4.56
CA PRO A 175 -36.69 25.51 -5.48
C PRO A 175 -36.14 25.53 -6.91
N ALA A 176 -36.81 24.79 -7.79
CA ALA A 176 -36.42 24.54 -9.17
C ALA A 176 -36.15 25.85 -9.92
N ILE A 177 -34.88 26.13 -10.21
CA ILE A 177 -34.48 26.90 -11.38
C ILE A 177 -33.76 25.91 -12.29
N GLN A 178 -34.42 25.61 -13.39
CA GLN A 178 -33.92 24.77 -14.46
C GLN A 178 -32.67 25.41 -15.05
N GLU A 179 -31.50 24.82 -14.81
CA GLU A 179 -30.37 24.97 -15.71
C GLU A 179 -29.91 23.57 -16.13
N ARG A 180 -30.37 23.17 -17.32
CA ARG A 180 -29.74 22.14 -18.12
C ARG A 180 -28.32 22.61 -18.44
N ALA A 181 -27.34 22.07 -17.72
CA ALA A 181 -25.94 22.24 -18.06
C ALA A 181 -25.68 21.58 -19.42
N LYS A 182 -25.46 22.43 -20.43
CA LYS A 182 -25.02 22.08 -21.77
C LYS A 182 -23.75 21.24 -21.69
N GLY A 183 -23.83 19.99 -22.14
CA GLY A 183 -22.67 19.25 -22.65
C GLY A 183 -22.15 19.94 -23.92
N HIS A 184 -20.84 19.87 -24.12
CA HIS A 184 -20.09 20.43 -25.25
C HIS A 184 -20.83 20.19 -26.59
N GLN A 185 -21.43 21.25 -27.15
CA GLN A 185 -22.03 21.23 -28.48
C GLN A 185 -20.94 21.62 -29.48
N ALA A 186 -20.57 20.69 -30.35
CA ALA A 186 -19.80 20.99 -31.55
C ALA A 186 -20.64 21.95 -32.42
N LYS A 187 -19.98 22.96 -32.99
CA LYS A 187 -20.60 23.96 -33.87
C LYS A 187 -21.02 23.30 -35.18
N THR A 188 -22.28 22.87 -35.29
CA THR A 188 -22.93 22.69 -36.59
C THR A 188 -23.57 24.02 -36.96
N GLN A 189 -23.06 24.66 -38.01
CA GLN A 189 -23.65 25.86 -38.60
C GLN A 189 -25.04 25.51 -39.11
N LEU A 190 -26.08 25.96 -38.40
CA LEU A 190 -27.46 25.93 -38.90
C LEU A 190 -27.65 27.22 -39.71
N ILE A 191 -27.73 27.06 -41.03
CA ILE A 191 -28.15 28.12 -41.96
C ILE A 191 -29.65 28.32 -41.72
N VAL A 192 -30.00 29.15 -40.74
CA VAL A 192 -31.30 29.82 -40.68
C VAL A 192 -30.98 31.31 -40.66
N PRO A 193 -31.41 32.08 -41.68
CA PRO A 193 -31.26 33.53 -41.67
C PRO A 193 -31.98 34.12 -40.45
N ASP A 194 -31.24 34.84 -39.63
CA ASP A 194 -31.74 35.64 -38.52
C ASP A 194 -32.56 36.81 -39.10
N PRO A 195 -33.85 37.01 -38.73
CA PRO A 195 -34.60 38.15 -39.21
C PRO A 195 -34.04 39.43 -38.60
N VAL A 196 -33.55 40.30 -39.49
CA VAL A 196 -33.16 41.68 -39.19
C VAL A 196 -34.24 42.41 -38.36
N PRO A 197 -33.87 43.18 -37.33
CA PRO A 197 -34.82 43.94 -36.54
C PRO A 197 -35.38 45.08 -37.40
N GLY A 198 -36.63 44.93 -37.84
CA GLY A 198 -37.33 45.89 -38.69
C GLY A 198 -38.49 45.30 -39.51
N GLY A 199 -38.60 43.96 -39.57
CA GLY A 199 -39.71 43.29 -40.25
C GLY A 199 -40.94 43.15 -39.37
N SER A 200 -41.96 43.97 -39.63
CA SER A 200 -43.31 43.83 -39.10
C SER A 200 -43.88 42.44 -39.40
N SER A 201 -44.09 41.60 -38.38
CA SER A 201 -45.02 40.48 -38.49
C SER A 201 -45.68 40.13 -37.15
N SER A 202 -47.00 40.26 -37.16
CA SER A 202 -48.00 39.49 -36.40
C SER A 202 -47.89 39.39 -34.87
N GLY A 203 -48.69 40.23 -34.18
CA GLY A 203 -49.74 39.71 -33.29
C GLY A 203 -49.35 39.10 -31.94
N THR A 204 -48.11 39.24 -31.47
CA THR A 204 -47.75 38.89 -30.09
C THR A 204 -47.05 40.06 -29.42
N THR A 205 -47.70 40.63 -28.41
CA THR A 205 -47.14 41.69 -27.58
C THR A 205 -45.97 41.11 -26.79
N ASN A 206 -44.74 41.38 -27.23
CA ASN A 206 -43.55 41.11 -26.46
C ASN A 206 -43.59 41.98 -25.19
N VAL A 207 -44.12 41.43 -24.10
CA VAL A 207 -44.03 42.02 -22.76
C VAL A 207 -42.58 41.94 -22.33
N THR A 208 -41.81 42.98 -22.67
CA THR A 208 -40.49 43.19 -22.12
C THR A 208 -40.67 43.76 -20.73
N PHE A 209 -40.39 42.96 -19.70
CA PHE A 209 -40.32 43.48 -18.34
C PHE A 209 -39.15 44.46 -18.29
N SER A 210 -39.44 45.75 -18.18
CA SER A 210 -38.41 46.76 -17.93
C SER A 210 -37.64 46.32 -16.70
N ALA A 211 -36.35 46.01 -16.86
CA ALA A 211 -35.47 45.81 -15.72
C ALA A 211 -35.63 47.05 -14.83
N ILE A 212 -36.07 46.84 -13.59
CA ILE A 212 -36.12 47.92 -12.60
C ILE A 212 -34.69 48.40 -12.46
N ALA A 213 -34.35 49.49 -13.15
CA ALA A 213 -33.05 50.11 -13.07
C ALA A 213 -32.94 50.66 -11.65
N SER A 214 -32.27 49.90 -10.78
CA SER A 214 -31.90 50.38 -9.45
C SER A 214 -31.16 51.70 -9.62
N SER A 215 -31.65 52.75 -8.98
CA SER A 215 -31.12 54.11 -9.02
C SER A 215 -29.67 54.24 -8.51
N GLY A 216 -29.07 53.15 -8.02
CA GLY A 216 -27.71 53.11 -7.51
C GLY A 216 -26.63 52.66 -8.49
N GLY A 217 -27.00 51.95 -9.55
CA GLY A 217 -26.06 51.36 -10.51
C GLY A 217 -24.91 50.54 -9.90
N PRO A 218 -23.87 50.20 -10.68
CA PRO A 218 -22.74 49.36 -10.24
C PRO A 218 -21.90 49.98 -9.10
N SER A 219 -22.14 51.26 -8.78
CA SER A 219 -21.43 51.99 -7.73
C SER A 219 -21.78 51.49 -6.33
N LYS A 220 -23.05 51.14 -6.07
CA LYS A 220 -23.49 50.58 -4.77
C LYS A 220 -22.88 49.21 -4.54
N ALA A 221 -22.83 48.36 -5.57
CA ALA A 221 -22.21 47.03 -5.49
C ALA A 221 -20.73 47.10 -5.08
N LYS A 222 -19.96 48.06 -5.61
CA LYS A 222 -18.55 48.24 -5.25
C LYS A 222 -18.34 48.64 -3.79
N LYS A 223 -19.28 49.37 -3.17
CA LYS A 223 -19.17 49.79 -1.75
C LYS A 223 -19.27 48.61 -0.77
N TYR A 224 -20.00 47.56 -1.14
CA TYR A 224 -20.22 46.37 -0.32
C TYR A 224 -19.42 45.16 -0.80
N ALA A 225 -18.58 45.34 -1.83
CA ALA A 225 -17.64 44.32 -2.26
C ALA A 225 -16.51 44.19 -1.23
N THR A 226 -16.32 43.00 -0.69
CA THR A 226 -15.19 42.70 0.21
C THR A 226 -14.01 42.14 -0.58
N ALA A 227 -12.83 42.20 0.04
CA ALA A 227 -11.62 41.65 -0.54
C ALA A 227 -11.77 40.16 -0.87
N THR A 228 -11.11 39.71 -1.94
CA THR A 228 -11.11 38.31 -2.38
C THR A 228 -10.53 37.34 -1.33
N ASP A 229 -9.57 37.81 -0.51
CA ASP A 229 -9.02 37.00 0.59
C ASP A 229 -9.98 37.00 1.80
N PRO A 230 -10.43 35.82 2.28
CA PRO A 230 -11.35 35.73 3.41
C PRO A 230 -10.82 36.34 4.72
N ARG A 231 -9.49 36.39 4.94
CA ARG A 231 -8.92 37.07 6.12
C ARG A 231 -9.00 38.59 5.97
N ALA A 232 -8.68 39.11 4.79
CA ALA A 232 -8.79 40.53 4.50
C ALA A 232 -10.26 41.00 4.59
N ALA A 233 -11.20 40.20 4.08
CA ALA A 233 -12.63 40.46 4.22
C ALA A 233 -13.10 40.47 5.69
N LEU A 234 -12.55 39.59 6.55
CA LEU A 234 -12.83 39.59 7.99
C LEU A 234 -12.35 40.89 8.65
N ASN A 235 -11.14 41.35 8.31
CA ASN A 235 -10.60 42.61 8.82
C ASN A 235 -11.41 43.83 8.35
N GLN A 236 -11.88 43.82 7.10
CA GLN A 236 -12.79 44.85 6.57
C GLN A 236 -14.12 44.89 7.35
N LEU A 237 -14.69 43.73 7.69
CA LEU A 237 -15.89 43.71 8.53
C LEU A 237 -15.61 44.17 9.96
N ALA A 238 -14.47 43.78 10.54
CA ALA A 238 -14.09 44.22 11.88
C ALA A 238 -13.95 45.74 11.95
N SER A 239 -13.16 46.34 11.04
CA SER A 239 -13.00 47.80 10.94
C SER A 239 -14.31 48.53 10.63
N ARG A 240 -15.22 47.94 9.83
CA ARG A 240 -16.54 48.52 9.59
C ARG A 240 -17.40 48.49 10.86
N ASN A 241 -17.39 47.39 11.61
CA ASN A 241 -18.11 47.28 12.86
C ASN A 241 -17.55 48.20 13.93
N GLU A 242 -16.23 48.36 14.00
CA GLU A 242 -15.54 49.31 14.88
C GLU A 242 -15.97 50.75 14.59
N LYS A 243 -16.01 51.14 13.30
CA LYS A 243 -16.56 52.43 12.89
C LYS A 243 -18.01 52.59 13.33
N LEU A 244 -18.86 51.59 13.13
CA LEU A 244 -20.26 51.64 13.56
C LEU A 244 -20.42 51.76 15.08
N SER A 245 -19.54 51.12 15.86
CA SER A 245 -19.55 51.22 17.32
C SER A 245 -19.03 52.56 17.85
N ALA A 246 -18.21 53.29 17.07
CA ALA A 246 -17.70 54.60 17.45
C ALA A 246 -18.73 55.74 17.23
N LEU A 247 -19.82 55.49 16.50
CA LEU A 247 -20.88 56.47 16.26
C LEU A 247 -21.97 56.42 17.36
N PRO A 248 -22.69 57.54 17.60
CA PRO A 248 -23.81 57.56 18.54
C PRO A 248 -24.96 56.66 18.06
N ALA A 249 -25.75 56.13 19.01
CA ALA A 249 -26.77 55.10 18.77
C ALA A 249 -27.77 55.47 17.66
N GLU A 250 -28.29 56.69 17.66
CA GLU A 250 -29.25 57.16 16.64
C GLU A 250 -28.67 57.12 15.22
N LYS A 251 -27.42 57.59 15.04
CA LYS A 251 -26.75 57.57 13.74
C LYS A 251 -26.40 56.14 13.33
N ARG A 252 -26.06 55.29 14.29
CA ARG A 252 -25.77 53.88 14.05
C ARG A 252 -26.99 53.15 13.51
N GLU A 253 -28.15 53.33 14.12
CA GLU A 253 -29.39 52.69 13.67
C GLU A 253 -29.79 53.15 12.27
N ALA A 254 -29.73 54.45 11.98
CA ALA A 254 -30.00 55.00 10.65
C ALA A 254 -29.04 54.44 9.57
N ILE A 255 -27.74 54.30 9.89
CA ILE A 255 -26.74 53.72 8.98
C ILE A 255 -26.97 52.22 8.81
N GLU A 256 -27.33 51.50 9.87
CA GLU A 256 -27.64 50.08 9.80
C GLU A 256 -28.88 49.82 8.94
N GLU A 257 -29.95 50.61 9.11
CA GLU A 257 -31.16 50.50 8.29
C GLU A 257 -30.87 50.81 6.82
N ARG A 258 -30.24 51.94 6.53
CA ARG A 258 -29.82 52.28 5.16
C ARG A 258 -28.97 51.16 4.55
N SER A 259 -28.03 50.62 5.33
CA SER A 259 -27.16 49.56 4.85
C SER A 259 -27.89 48.23 4.64
N ARG A 260 -28.91 47.92 5.45
CA ARG A 260 -29.76 46.74 5.27
C ARG A 260 -30.49 46.82 3.92
N TRP A 261 -31.08 47.97 3.60
CA TRP A 261 -31.76 48.21 2.32
C TRP A 261 -30.81 48.19 1.13
N GLU A 262 -29.67 48.90 1.19
CA GLU A 262 -28.68 48.89 0.11
C GLU A 262 -28.13 47.47 -0.15
N LYS A 263 -27.90 46.67 0.90
CA LYS A 263 -27.48 45.27 0.74
C LYS A 263 -28.58 44.39 0.16
N ALA A 264 -29.84 44.63 0.51
CA ALA A 264 -30.97 43.89 -0.05
C ALA A 264 -31.14 44.20 -1.55
N GLU A 265 -31.05 45.48 -1.91
CA GLU A 265 -31.07 45.96 -3.30
C GLU A 265 -29.95 45.31 -4.13
N ILE A 266 -28.70 45.32 -3.63
CA ILE A 266 -27.57 44.68 -4.31
C ILE A 266 -27.81 43.17 -4.49
N ARG A 267 -28.37 42.49 -3.48
CA ARG A 267 -28.67 41.05 -3.62
C ARG A 267 -29.80 40.79 -4.62
N ALA A 268 -30.80 41.66 -4.68
CA ALA A 268 -31.89 41.59 -5.65
C ALA A 268 -31.40 41.84 -7.09
N GLU A 269 -30.44 42.76 -7.26
CA GLU A 269 -29.73 43.01 -8.53
C GLU A 269 -28.83 41.81 -8.95
N GLY A 270 -28.55 40.88 -8.03
CA GLY A 270 -27.68 39.72 -8.25
C GLY A 270 -26.22 39.94 -7.82
N GLY A 271 -25.91 41.09 -7.21
CA GLY A 271 -24.62 41.39 -6.60
C GLY A 271 -24.33 40.51 -5.37
N LYS A 272 -23.08 40.04 -5.27
CA LYS A 272 -22.63 39.18 -4.18
C LYS A 272 -22.11 40.01 -3.00
N VAL A 273 -22.82 39.94 -1.88
CA VAL A 273 -22.40 40.58 -0.61
C VAL A 273 -21.80 39.52 0.32
N HIS A 274 -20.56 39.72 0.77
CA HIS A 274 -19.79 38.74 1.54
C HIS A 274 -19.50 39.23 2.97
N ASP A 275 -20.56 39.39 3.76
CA ASP A 275 -20.50 40.02 5.09
C ASP A 275 -20.63 39.04 6.27
N ASP A 276 -20.76 37.74 6.01
CA ASP A 276 -21.00 36.75 7.06
C ASP A 276 -19.69 36.39 7.79
N ALA A 277 -19.48 36.96 8.98
CA ALA A 277 -18.27 36.71 9.79
C ALA A 277 -18.00 35.22 10.04
N ALA A 278 -19.04 34.42 10.32
CA ALA A 278 -18.90 32.97 10.52
C ALA A 278 -18.46 32.24 9.24
N ARG A 279 -18.95 32.66 8.07
CA ARG A 279 -18.61 32.06 6.78
C ARG A 279 -17.19 32.45 6.36
N LEU A 280 -16.80 33.70 6.59
CA LEU A 280 -15.43 34.19 6.34
C LEU A 280 -14.40 33.50 7.24
N LYS A 281 -14.69 33.35 8.55
CA LYS A 281 -13.84 32.55 9.46
C LYS A 281 -13.67 31.11 8.97
N LYS A 282 -14.74 30.47 8.51
CA LYS A 282 -14.67 29.11 7.93
C LYS A 282 -13.85 29.09 6.63
N ALA A 283 -14.03 30.08 5.76
CA ALA A 283 -13.27 30.20 4.51
C ALA A 283 -11.77 30.41 4.77
N ALA A 284 -11.41 31.29 5.70
CA ALA A 284 -10.03 31.50 6.15
C ALA A 284 -9.42 30.20 6.68
N LYS A 285 -10.10 29.49 7.59
CA LYS A 285 -9.65 28.19 8.09
C LYS A 285 -9.47 27.13 7.00
N ARG A 286 -10.34 27.10 5.98
CA ARG A 286 -10.18 26.18 4.83
C ARG A 286 -8.94 26.52 4.02
N LYS A 287 -8.70 27.81 3.74
CA LYS A 287 -7.52 28.28 3.02
C LYS A 287 -6.23 28.00 3.78
N GLU A 288 -6.23 28.15 5.10
CA GLU A 288 -5.09 27.78 5.95
C GLU A 288 -4.81 26.27 5.89
N LYS A 289 -5.84 25.43 6.01
CA LYS A 289 -5.70 23.97 5.89
C LYS A 289 -5.17 23.55 4.52
N GLU A 290 -5.61 24.21 3.46
CA GLU A 290 -5.10 24.00 2.10
C GLU A 290 -3.60 24.32 2.01
N LYS A 291 -3.17 25.47 2.56
CA LYS A 291 -1.75 25.85 2.64
C LYS A 291 -0.92 24.86 3.47
N VAL A 292 -1.45 24.38 4.60
CA VAL A 292 -0.77 23.37 5.43
C VAL A 292 -0.59 22.05 4.67
N LYS A 293 -1.64 21.57 3.99
CA LYS A 293 -1.53 20.36 3.14
C LYS A 293 -0.49 20.54 2.05
N SER A 294 -0.51 21.68 1.36
CA SER A 294 0.49 22.00 0.34
C SER A 294 1.91 22.00 0.91
N LYS A 295 2.13 22.61 2.08
CA LYS A 295 3.43 22.61 2.78
C LYS A 295 3.92 21.18 3.07
N VAL A 296 3.05 20.32 3.61
CA VAL A 296 3.39 18.92 3.91
C VAL A 296 3.75 18.16 2.63
N GLU A 297 2.97 18.32 1.56
CA GLU A 297 3.25 17.67 0.29
C GLU A 297 4.57 18.13 -0.33
N TRP A 298 4.87 19.43 -0.28
CA TRP A 298 6.14 19.97 -0.76
C TRP A 298 7.33 19.46 0.03
N ASN A 299 7.21 19.38 1.36
CA ASN A 299 8.25 18.80 2.22
C ASN A 299 8.48 17.32 1.88
N LYS A 300 7.40 16.54 1.75
CA LYS A 300 7.48 15.14 1.32
C LYS A 300 8.16 14.98 -0.04
N ARG A 301 7.87 15.86 -1.00
CA ARG A 301 8.54 15.84 -2.31
C ARG A 301 10.04 16.12 -2.17
N LYS A 302 10.42 17.10 -1.35
CA LYS A 302 11.84 17.40 -1.06
C LYS A 302 12.55 16.22 -0.41
N GLU A 303 11.93 15.57 0.57
CA GLU A 303 12.46 14.37 1.23
C GLU A 303 12.66 13.21 0.24
N VAL A 304 11.67 12.95 -0.63
CA VAL A 304 11.77 11.92 -1.67
C VAL A 304 12.92 12.23 -2.63
N VAL A 305 13.08 13.49 -3.06
CA VAL A 305 14.17 13.90 -3.92
C VAL A 305 15.52 13.70 -3.22
N ALA A 306 15.66 14.16 -1.97
CA ALA A 306 16.87 13.97 -1.17
C ALA A 306 17.22 12.48 -0.98
N ALA A 307 16.24 11.66 -0.61
CA ALA A 307 16.41 10.21 -0.46
C ALA A 307 16.82 9.55 -1.79
N SER A 308 16.24 9.99 -2.91
CA SER A 308 16.60 9.47 -4.24
C SER A 308 18.04 9.82 -4.64
N MET A 309 18.48 11.05 -4.33
CA MET A 309 19.85 11.51 -4.56
C MET A 309 20.84 10.74 -3.67
N ALA A 310 20.53 10.62 -2.38
CA ALA A 310 21.34 9.84 -1.44
C ALA A 310 21.43 8.36 -1.84
N ALA A 311 20.33 7.75 -2.28
CA ALA A 311 20.33 6.36 -2.76
C ALA A 311 21.18 6.17 -4.02
N LYS A 312 21.13 7.13 -4.97
CA LYS A 312 22.00 7.11 -6.16
C LYS A 312 23.47 7.28 -5.79
N GLN A 313 23.77 8.22 -4.88
CA GLN A 313 25.13 8.45 -4.42
C GLN A 313 25.68 7.23 -3.68
N LYS A 314 24.89 6.62 -2.77
CA LYS A 314 25.23 5.37 -2.09
C LYS A 314 25.50 4.23 -3.08
N LYS A 315 24.65 4.06 -4.10
CA LYS A 315 24.91 3.09 -5.17
C LYS A 315 26.24 3.37 -5.87
N ARG A 316 26.57 4.64 -6.16
CA ARG A 316 27.85 5.00 -6.80
C ARG A 316 29.03 4.69 -5.89
N THR A 317 28.97 5.05 -4.60
CA THR A 317 30.03 4.75 -3.63
C THR A 317 30.23 3.24 -3.47
N ASP A 318 29.14 2.48 -3.37
CA ASP A 318 29.21 1.01 -3.25
C ASP A 318 29.81 0.38 -4.52
N ASN A 319 29.46 0.86 -5.71
CA ASN A 319 30.06 0.38 -6.97
C ASN A 319 31.55 0.75 -7.09
N ILE A 320 31.95 1.95 -6.65
CA ILE A 320 33.36 2.37 -6.63
C ILE A 320 34.15 1.53 -5.62
N ALA A 321 33.60 1.31 -4.42
CA ALA A 321 34.18 0.45 -3.39
C ALA A 321 34.37 -0.97 -3.92
N GLN A 322 33.33 -1.58 -4.51
CA GLN A 322 33.43 -2.91 -5.13
C GLN A 322 34.47 -2.96 -6.27
N ARG A 323 34.60 -1.89 -7.07
CA ARG A 323 35.63 -1.81 -8.12
C ARG A 323 37.04 -1.70 -7.51
N ASN A 324 37.20 -0.96 -6.43
CA ASN A 324 38.46 -0.82 -5.71
C ASN A 324 38.86 -2.12 -5.02
N GLU A 325 37.93 -2.81 -4.37
CA GLU A 325 38.12 -4.15 -3.81
C GLU A 325 38.57 -5.13 -4.88
N ARG A 326 37.87 -5.20 -6.03
CA ARG A 326 38.29 -6.05 -7.15
C ARG A 326 39.69 -5.72 -7.68
N ARG A 327 40.07 -4.44 -7.72
CA ARG A 327 41.43 -4.03 -8.11
C ARG A 327 42.46 -4.46 -7.06
N ASN A 328 42.12 -4.38 -5.77
CA ASN A 328 42.98 -4.84 -4.67
C ASN A 328 43.14 -6.37 -4.70
N ASP A 329 42.05 -7.11 -4.87
CA ASP A 329 42.07 -8.57 -5.01
C ASP A 329 42.91 -9.02 -6.21
N ALA A 330 42.81 -8.32 -7.34
CA ALA A 330 43.65 -8.56 -8.51
C ALA A 330 45.14 -8.30 -8.22
N ARG A 331 45.48 -7.23 -7.48
CA ARG A 331 46.85 -6.95 -7.03
C ARG A 331 47.38 -8.03 -6.07
N LYS A 332 46.50 -8.62 -5.26
CA LYS A 332 46.81 -9.74 -4.36
C LYS A 332 46.81 -11.11 -5.05
N GLY A 333 46.66 -11.17 -6.39
CA GLY A 333 46.65 -12.42 -7.15
C GLY A 333 45.39 -13.28 -6.98
N ILE A 334 44.36 -12.78 -6.32
CA ILE A 334 43.09 -13.49 -6.09
C ILE A 334 42.26 -13.37 -7.37
N LYS A 335 42.30 -14.41 -8.21
CA LYS A 335 41.51 -14.44 -9.46
C LYS A 335 40.01 -14.40 -9.12
N PRO A 336 39.22 -13.52 -9.77
CA PRO A 336 37.79 -13.49 -9.56
C PRO A 336 37.21 -14.85 -9.98
N LYS A 337 36.38 -15.45 -9.13
CA LYS A 337 35.68 -16.69 -9.50
C LYS A 337 34.91 -16.44 -10.79
N ALA A 338 35.29 -17.13 -11.86
CA ALA A 338 34.63 -17.05 -13.15
C ALA A 338 33.13 -17.34 -12.94
N GLY A 339 32.31 -16.29 -13.04
CA GLY A 339 30.88 -16.42 -12.98
C GLY A 339 30.44 -17.31 -14.15
N LYS A 340 29.68 -18.36 -13.85
CA LYS A 340 29.02 -19.20 -14.86
C LYS A 340 28.31 -18.28 -15.85
N ALA A 341 28.56 -18.48 -17.14
CA ALA A 341 27.92 -17.73 -18.21
C ALA A 341 26.41 -17.67 -17.94
N ARG A 342 25.81 -16.50 -18.19
CA ARG A 342 24.36 -16.31 -18.08
C ARG A 342 23.69 -17.45 -18.86
N PRO A 343 22.80 -18.25 -18.24
CA PRO A 343 22.06 -19.28 -18.97
C PRO A 343 21.33 -18.63 -20.16
N GLY A 344 21.55 -19.15 -21.37
CA GLY A 344 21.02 -18.58 -22.62
C GLY A 344 21.85 -17.50 -23.31
N PHE A 345 23.08 -17.21 -22.84
CA PHE A 345 24.02 -16.33 -23.56
C PHE A 345 25.04 -17.18 -24.34
N GLU A 346 24.68 -17.59 -25.54
CA GLU A 346 25.53 -18.37 -26.47
C GLU A 346 26.61 -17.53 -27.17
N GLY A 347 26.81 -16.29 -26.74
CA GLY A 347 27.88 -15.41 -27.23
C GLY A 347 29.24 -15.73 -26.61
N LYS A 348 29.75 -16.97 -26.77
CA LYS A 348 31.17 -17.23 -26.56
C LYS A 348 31.91 -16.52 -27.70
N ARG A 349 32.68 -15.48 -27.36
CA ARG A 349 33.43 -14.66 -28.31
C ARG A 349 34.38 -15.55 -29.13
N THR A 350 33.97 -15.95 -30.32
CA THR A 350 34.80 -16.63 -31.33
C THR A 350 35.48 -15.64 -32.29
N PHE A 351 35.30 -14.32 -32.08
CA PHE A 351 35.84 -13.28 -32.97
C PHE A 351 37.28 -12.81 -32.65
N SER A 352 38.09 -13.60 -31.95
CA SER A 352 39.54 -13.42 -32.05
C SER A 352 40.05 -14.24 -33.23
N SER A 353 39.68 -13.80 -34.44
CA SER A 353 40.35 -14.24 -35.65
C SER A 353 41.81 -13.81 -35.54
N LYS A 354 42.65 -14.82 -35.64
CA LYS A 354 44.10 -14.78 -35.70
C LYS A 354 44.48 -13.92 -36.91
N LYS A 355 44.72 -12.62 -36.71
CA LYS A 355 45.34 -11.78 -37.75
C LYS A 355 46.83 -12.13 -37.73
N SER A 356 47.21 -13.05 -38.60
CA SER A 356 48.59 -13.32 -38.96
C SER A 356 49.26 -12.00 -39.37
N SER A 357 50.30 -11.64 -38.64
CA SER A 357 51.29 -10.66 -39.08
C SER A 357 52.09 -11.29 -40.21
N ALA A 358 51.58 -11.18 -41.44
CA ALA A 358 52.39 -11.41 -42.62
C ALA A 358 53.40 -10.26 -42.74
N GLN A 359 54.68 -10.59 -42.59
CA GLN A 359 55.81 -9.74 -42.94
C GLN A 359 55.61 -9.20 -44.37
N ARG A 360 55.62 -7.87 -44.53
CA ARG A 360 56.03 -7.24 -45.78
C ARG A 360 57.45 -6.73 -45.57
N ASN A 361 58.40 -7.52 -46.03
CA ASN A 361 59.73 -7.05 -46.40
C ASN A 361 59.68 -6.53 -47.85
N LYS A 362 60.48 -5.48 -48.10
CA LYS A 362 60.71 -4.72 -49.34
C LYS A 362 59.66 -3.69 -49.71
#